data_AF-K0C4B8-F1
#
_entry.id   AF-K0C4B8-F1
#
_cell.length_a   1.000
_cell.length_b   1.000
_cell.length_c   1.000
_cell.angle_alpha   90.00
_cell.angle_beta   90.00
_cell.angle_gamma   90.00
#
_symmetry.space_group_name_H-M   'P 1'
#
loop_
_entity.id
_entity.type
_entity.pdbx_description
1 polymer ?
#
loop_
_entity_poly.entity_id
_entity_poly.type
_entity_poly.pdbx_seq_one_letter_code
_entity_poly.pdbx_strand_id
1 'polypeptide(L)'
;MKGVMKTVTEIARRFNVSADTIRHYTKLGLLSPERDTANGYRRYGIQQERRLRFLLSAKRLGFSLKDIREILDMAASGDTPCPIVRKLIDQRLEAIREEMRDAQKLMARMESASSDWRDLPDRAPSGESICHLIETWDSANSFGDHANSTED
;
A
#
# COMPACT_ATOMS: atom_id res chain seq x y z
N MET A 1 26.91 21.00 16.07
CA MET A 1 25.72 21.04 16.96
C MET A 1 25.37 19.62 17.38
N LYS A 2 25.58 19.26 18.66
CA LYS A 2 25.11 17.96 19.20
C LYS A 2 23.58 18.03 19.27
N GLY A 3 22.89 17.25 18.43
CA GLY A 3 21.43 17.21 18.43
C GLY A 3 20.90 16.54 19.69
N VAL A 4 19.85 17.12 20.29
CA VAL A 4 19.20 16.55 21.48
C VAL A 4 18.62 15.17 21.16
N MET A 5 19.09 14.17 21.89
CA MET A 5 18.64 12.78 21.81
C MET A 5 17.22 12.64 22.37
N LYS A 6 16.35 11.93 21.67
CA LYS A 6 14.93 11.77 22.05
C LYS A 6 14.62 10.35 22.49
N THR A 7 13.72 10.20 23.44
CA THR A 7 13.04 8.94 23.73
C THR A 7 12.13 8.55 22.57
N VAL A 8 11.67 7.28 22.60
CA VAL A 8 10.67 6.77 21.64
C VAL A 8 9.40 7.64 21.61
N THR A 9 8.92 8.09 22.77
CA THR A 9 7.69 8.88 22.89
C THR A 9 7.87 10.28 22.33
N GLU A 10 9.02 10.90 22.54
CA GLU A 10 9.32 12.25 22.03
C GLU A 10 9.47 12.27 20.51
N ILE A 11 10.18 11.29 19.93
CA ILE A 11 10.30 11.22 18.46
C ILE A 11 8.95 10.83 17.82
N ALA A 12 8.18 9.93 18.44
CA ALA A 12 6.84 9.58 17.98
C ALA A 12 5.93 10.81 17.92
N ARG A 13 5.86 11.58 19.02
CA ARG A 13 5.10 12.83 19.09
C ARG A 13 5.56 13.84 18.04
N ARG A 14 6.87 14.02 17.87
CA ARG A 14 7.43 14.97 16.91
C ARG A 14 7.02 14.68 15.46
N PHE A 15 6.90 13.41 15.10
CA PHE A 15 6.56 12.97 13.74
C PHE A 15 5.07 12.61 13.59
N ASN A 16 4.26 12.83 14.63
CA ASN A 16 2.84 12.46 14.66
C ASN A 16 2.61 10.98 14.27
N VAL A 17 3.41 10.09 14.85
CA VAL A 17 3.26 8.64 14.70
C VAL A 17 3.17 7.97 16.06
N SER A 18 2.70 6.73 16.10
CA SER A 18 2.66 5.97 17.35
C SER A 18 4.06 5.58 17.82
N ALA A 19 4.26 5.42 19.14
CA ALA A 19 5.50 4.87 19.67
C ALA A 19 5.76 3.45 19.15
N ASP A 20 4.71 2.67 18.86
CA ASP A 20 4.82 1.32 18.34
C ASP A 20 5.29 1.31 16.88
N THR A 21 4.92 2.32 16.08
CA THR A 21 5.50 2.55 14.74
C THR A 21 7.01 2.75 14.84
N ILE A 22 7.48 3.57 15.78
CA ILE A 22 8.93 3.79 15.99
C ILE A 22 9.62 2.51 16.45
N ARG A 23 9.03 1.76 17.40
CA ARG A 23 9.54 0.46 17.85
C ARG A 23 9.63 -0.54 16.71
N HIS A 24 8.59 -0.60 15.88
CA HIS A 24 8.52 -1.48 14.72
C HIS A 24 9.64 -1.16 13.72
N TYR A 25 9.81 0.09 13.32
CA TYR A 25 10.90 0.50 12.42
C TYR A 25 12.29 0.27 13.02
N THR A 26 12.43 0.44 14.33
CA THR A 26 13.68 0.09 15.03
C THR A 26 13.94 -1.42 15.01
N LYS A 27 12.92 -2.26 15.25
CA LYS A 27 13.03 -3.72 15.18
C LYS A 27 13.42 -4.19 13.79
N LEU A 28 12.94 -3.50 12.76
CA LEU A 28 13.29 -3.74 11.36
C LEU A 28 14.64 -3.13 10.96
N GLY A 29 15.41 -2.52 11.87
CA GLY A 29 16.70 -1.90 11.53
C GLY A 29 16.61 -0.66 10.61
N LEU A 30 15.41 -0.18 10.33
CA LEU A 30 15.17 1.03 9.55
C LEU A 30 15.48 2.30 10.37
N LEU A 31 15.50 2.17 11.70
CA LEU A 31 16.05 3.15 12.62
C LEU A 31 17.11 2.46 13.48
N SER A 32 18.23 3.14 13.69
CA SER A 32 19.39 2.65 14.45
C SER A 32 19.68 3.59 15.63
N PRO A 33 18.81 3.61 16.66
CA PRO A 33 19.02 4.46 17.83
C PRO A 33 20.24 3.99 18.65
N GLU A 34 20.80 4.92 19.41
CA GLU A 34 21.80 4.62 20.42
C GLU A 34 21.12 4.07 21.68
N ARG A 35 21.87 3.36 22.52
CA ARG A 35 21.42 2.97 23.85
C ARG A 35 22.04 3.90 24.88
N ASP A 36 21.20 4.46 25.73
CA ASP A 36 21.59 5.25 26.90
C ASP A 36 22.41 4.35 27.84
N THR A 37 23.63 4.76 28.16
CA THR A 37 24.56 3.97 28.97
C THR A 37 24.14 3.86 30.43
N ALA A 38 23.29 4.78 30.92
CA ALA A 38 22.88 4.81 32.32
C ALA A 38 21.70 3.87 32.62
N ASN A 39 20.80 3.66 31.66
CA ASN A 39 19.53 2.94 31.88
C ASN A 39 19.15 1.97 30.75
N GLY A 40 19.95 1.90 29.67
CA GLY A 40 19.74 1.00 28.54
C GLY A 40 18.62 1.40 27.58
N TYR A 41 17.91 2.52 27.81
CA TYR A 41 16.82 2.97 26.96
C TYR A 41 17.33 3.45 25.59
N ARG A 42 16.50 3.27 24.56
CA ARG A 42 16.81 3.72 23.20
C ARG A 42 16.67 5.24 23.08
N ARG A 43 17.67 5.84 22.44
CA ARG A 43 17.78 7.28 22.22
C ARG A 43 17.95 7.57 20.73
N TYR A 44 17.09 8.44 20.21
CA TYR A 44 17.00 8.77 18.80
C TYR A 44 17.58 10.16 18.56
N GLY A 45 18.74 10.23 17.90
CA GLY A 45 19.39 11.48 17.53
C GLY A 45 18.89 12.05 16.21
N ILE A 46 19.52 13.15 15.78
CA ILE A 46 19.14 13.88 14.55
C ILE A 46 19.23 13.03 13.28
N GLN A 47 20.14 12.06 13.22
CA GLN A 47 20.22 11.12 12.09
C GLN A 47 18.96 10.24 12.00
N GLN A 48 18.47 9.77 13.14
CA GLN A 48 17.26 8.95 13.19
C GLN A 48 16.02 9.75 12.80
N GLU A 49 15.98 11.03 13.13
CA GLU A 49 14.91 11.93 12.67
C GLU A 49 14.94 12.13 11.14
N ARG A 50 16.13 12.31 10.55
CA ARG A 50 16.28 12.40 9.09
C ARG A 50 15.83 11.11 8.41
N ARG A 51 16.25 9.97 8.95
CA ARG A 51 15.87 8.64 8.45
C ARG A 51 14.38 8.38 8.59
N LEU A 52 13.77 8.75 9.71
CA LEU A 52 12.32 8.66 9.93
C LEU A 52 11.54 9.56 8.96
N ARG A 53 11.99 10.80 8.75
CA ARG A 53 11.37 11.69 7.75
C ARG A 53 11.36 11.06 6.37
N PHE A 54 12.52 10.53 5.93
CA PHE A 54 12.65 9.84 4.66
C PHE A 54 11.69 8.64 4.57
N LEU A 55 11.68 7.79 5.59
CA LEU A 55 10.82 6.62 5.66
C LEU A 55 9.34 7.00 5.53
N LEU A 56 8.88 8.01 6.28
CA LEU A 56 7.48 8.45 6.23
C LEU A 56 7.11 9.03 4.86
N SER A 57 8.01 9.80 4.23
CA SER A 57 7.80 10.29 2.87
C SER A 57 7.71 9.14 1.86
N ALA A 58 8.60 8.16 1.93
CA ALA A 58 8.57 6.98 1.06
C ALA A 58 7.30 6.14 1.29
N LYS A 59 6.89 5.94 2.54
CA LYS A 59 5.62 5.25 2.85
C LYS A 59 4.41 5.96 2.24
N ARG A 60 4.38 7.30 2.26
CA ARG A 60 3.31 8.10 1.63
C ARG A 60 3.29 8.00 0.10
N LEU A 61 4.43 7.73 -0.52
CA LEU A 61 4.55 7.48 -1.97
C LEU A 61 4.25 6.02 -2.35
N GLY A 62 3.87 5.17 -1.39
CA GLY A 62 3.48 3.79 -1.65
C GLY A 62 4.63 2.78 -1.63
N PHE A 63 5.85 3.19 -1.26
CA PHE A 63 6.96 2.24 -1.11
C PHE A 63 6.70 1.24 0.02
N SER A 64 7.10 0.00 -0.21
CA SER A 64 7.11 -1.03 0.82
C SER A 64 8.26 -0.80 1.80
N LEU A 65 8.20 -1.44 2.98
CA LEU A 65 9.32 -1.36 3.93
C LEU A 65 10.58 -2.06 3.40
N LYS A 66 10.42 -3.00 2.46
CA LYS A 66 11.53 -3.68 1.77
C LYS A 66 12.25 -2.71 0.83
N ASP A 67 11.50 -1.99 -0.01
CA ASP A 67 12.05 -0.98 -0.93
C ASP A 67 12.80 0.11 -0.16
N ILE A 68 12.20 0.59 0.94
CA ILE A 68 12.80 1.60 1.80
C ILE A 68 14.13 1.11 2.39
N ARG A 69 14.22 -0.17 2.77
CA ARG A 69 15.47 -0.74 3.26
C ARG A 69 16.54 -0.73 2.18
N GLU A 70 16.22 -1.22 1.00
CA GLU A 70 17.15 -1.26 -0.14
C GLU A 70 17.68 0.14 -0.49
N ILE A 71 16.79 1.15 -0.53
CA ILE A 71 17.17 2.55 -0.76
C ILE A 71 18.12 3.06 0.34
N LEU A 72 17.85 2.72 1.60
CA LEU A 72 18.68 3.13 2.73
C LEU A 72 20.05 2.45 2.71
N ASP A 73 20.11 1.17 2.31
CA ASP A 73 21.36 0.39 2.25
C ASP A 73 22.26 0.88 1.11
N MET A 74 21.69 1.22 -0.05
CA MET A 74 22.43 1.88 -1.14
C MET A 74 23.00 3.23 -0.70
N ALA A 75 22.17 4.07 -0.07
CA ALA A 75 22.62 5.37 0.42
C ALA A 75 23.70 5.26 1.50
N ALA A 76 23.65 4.21 2.34
CA ALA A 76 24.68 3.94 3.34
C ALA A 76 26.02 3.50 2.73
N SER A 77 25.99 2.84 1.56
CA SER A 77 27.18 2.46 0.79
C SER A 77 27.79 3.62 -0.01
N GLY A 78 27.17 4.80 -0.01
CA GLY A 78 27.63 5.98 -0.74
C GLY A 78 27.08 6.09 -2.17
N ASP A 79 26.25 5.14 -2.60
CA ASP A 79 25.62 5.14 -3.91
C ASP A 79 24.38 6.04 -3.95
N THR A 80 24.04 6.54 -5.14
CA THR A 80 22.79 7.26 -5.35
C THR A 80 21.62 6.30 -5.52
N PRO A 81 20.57 6.36 -4.67
CA PRO A 81 19.39 5.50 -4.83
C PRO A 81 18.40 6.04 -5.86
N CYS A 82 18.64 7.22 -6.46
CA CYS A 82 17.69 7.86 -7.37
C CYS A 82 17.26 6.96 -8.56
N PRO A 83 18.15 6.17 -9.20
CA PRO A 83 17.75 5.28 -10.29
C PRO A 83 16.75 4.20 -9.85
N ILE A 84 16.99 3.55 -8.70
CA ILE A 84 16.07 2.52 -8.19
C ILE A 84 14.74 3.13 -7.74
N VAL A 85 14.77 4.31 -7.10
CA VAL A 85 13.56 5.04 -6.70
C VAL A 85 12.67 5.33 -7.90
N ARG A 86 13.24 5.82 -9.02
CA ARG A 86 12.49 6.06 -10.26
C ARG A 86 11.87 4.78 -10.80
N LYS A 87 12.68 3.73 -10.95
CA LYS A 87 12.23 2.42 -11.45
C LYS A 87 11.06 1.85 -10.63
N LEU A 88 11.17 1.88 -9.30
CA LEU A 88 10.13 1.36 -8.41
C LEU A 88 8.83 2.17 -8.50
N ILE A 89 8.92 3.49 -8.63
CA ILE A 89 7.73 4.34 -8.84
C ILE A 89 7.07 4.03 -10.18
N ASP A 90 7.84 3.90 -11.26
CA ASP A 90 7.28 3.59 -12.58
C ASP A 90 6.56 2.24 -12.58
N GLN A 91 7.15 1.22 -11.95
CA GLN A 91 6.52 -0.10 -11.76
C GLN A 91 5.24 0.00 -10.95
N ARG A 92 5.23 0.78 -9.87
CA ARG A 92 4.04 0.94 -9.02
C ARG A 92 2.93 1.71 -9.74
N LEU A 93 3.28 2.73 -10.50
CA LEU A 93 2.33 3.48 -11.31
C LEU A 93 1.66 2.57 -12.33
N GLU A 94 2.40 1.68 -12.98
CA GLU A 94 1.80 0.77 -13.96
C GLU A 94 0.84 -0.23 -13.30
N ALA A 95 1.23 -0.84 -12.18
CA ALA A 95 0.35 -1.72 -11.42
C ALA A 95 -0.94 -1.00 -10.98
N ILE A 96 -0.84 0.24 -10.50
CA ILE A 96 -2.02 1.04 -10.13
C ILE A 96 -2.89 1.35 -11.35
N ARG A 97 -2.30 1.65 -12.51
CA ARG A 97 -3.07 1.87 -13.75
C ARG A 97 -3.82 0.60 -14.17
N GLU A 98 -3.23 -0.57 -14.02
CA GLU A 98 -3.93 -1.85 -14.24
C GLU A 98 -5.11 -2.04 -13.29
N GLU A 99 -4.88 -1.89 -11.98
CA GLU A 99 -5.95 -1.96 -10.97
C GLU A 99 -7.09 -0.96 -11.27
N MET A 100 -6.76 0.26 -11.70
CA MET A 100 -7.74 1.27 -12.10
C MET A 100 -8.53 0.86 -13.34
N ARG A 101 -7.88 0.29 -14.36
CA ARG A 101 -8.55 -0.21 -15.57
C ARG A 101 -9.54 -1.31 -15.23
N ASP A 102 -9.17 -2.25 -14.37
CA ASP A 102 -10.04 -3.34 -13.97
C ASP A 102 -11.20 -2.88 -13.08
N ALA A 103 -10.93 -1.95 -12.16
CA ALA A 103 -11.97 -1.31 -11.37
C ALA A 103 -12.97 -0.54 -12.24
N GLN A 104 -12.50 0.17 -13.27
CA GLN A 104 -13.37 0.86 -14.24
C GLN A 104 -14.25 -0.11 -15.04
N LYS A 105 -13.70 -1.24 -15.51
CA LYS A 105 -14.48 -2.28 -16.17
C LYS A 105 -15.54 -2.89 -15.26
N LEU A 106 -15.19 -3.13 -13.99
CA LEU A 106 -16.15 -3.63 -13.00
C LEU A 106 -17.27 -2.62 -12.75
N MET A 107 -16.90 -1.35 -12.57
CA MET A 107 -17.86 -0.26 -12.38
C MET A 107 -18.84 -0.16 -13.56
N ALA A 108 -18.34 -0.20 -14.80
CA ALA A 108 -19.20 -0.19 -16.00
C ALA A 108 -20.18 -1.38 -16.03
N ARG A 109 -19.73 -2.59 -15.64
CA ARG A 109 -20.61 -3.76 -15.52
C ARG A 109 -21.69 -3.56 -14.45
N MET A 110 -21.33 -3.00 -13.30
CA MET A 110 -22.26 -2.69 -12.22
C MET A 110 -23.27 -1.60 -12.62
N GLU A 111 -22.84 -0.57 -13.35
CA GLU A 111 -23.71 0.50 -13.85
C GLU A 111 -24.71 -0.03 -14.88
N SER A 112 -24.26 -0.89 -15.81
CA SER A 112 -25.16 -1.56 -16.77
C SER A 112 -26.19 -2.41 -16.05
N ALA A 113 -25.74 -3.31 -15.15
CA ALA A 113 -26.64 -4.18 -14.38
C ALA A 113 -27.67 -3.36 -13.59
N SER A 114 -27.23 -2.33 -12.87
CA SER A 114 -28.10 -1.44 -12.09
C SER A 114 -29.12 -0.68 -12.96
N SER A 115 -28.73 -0.27 -14.18
CA SER A 115 -29.63 0.35 -15.14
C SER A 115 -30.69 -0.64 -15.62
N ASP A 116 -30.30 -1.85 -16.00
CA ASP A 116 -31.21 -2.88 -16.51
C ASP A 116 -32.21 -3.33 -15.43
N TRP A 117 -31.75 -3.42 -14.18
CA TRP A 117 -32.58 -3.85 -13.06
C TRP A 117 -33.58 -2.81 -12.58
N ARG A 118 -33.41 -1.52 -12.94
CA ARG A 118 -34.27 -0.44 -12.46
C ARG A 118 -35.74 -0.65 -12.76
N ASP A 119 -36.03 -1.24 -13.92
CA ASP A 119 -37.40 -1.46 -14.40
C ASP A 119 -37.87 -2.92 -14.21
N LEU A 120 -37.02 -3.79 -13.63
CA LEU A 120 -37.40 -5.17 -13.32
C LEU A 120 -38.21 -5.23 -12.02
N PRO A 121 -39.28 -6.04 -11.98
CA PRO A 121 -40.07 -6.20 -10.76
C PRO A 121 -39.32 -7.05 -9.72
N ASP A 122 -39.54 -6.73 -8.44
CA ASP A 122 -39.14 -7.58 -7.34
C ASP A 122 -39.84 -8.94 -7.42
N ARG A 123 -39.06 -10.03 -7.28
CA ARG A 123 -39.57 -11.41 -7.27
C ARG A 123 -39.04 -12.15 -6.06
N ALA A 124 -39.89 -12.96 -5.43
CA ALA A 124 -39.46 -13.86 -4.39
C ALA A 124 -38.55 -14.96 -4.96
N PRO A 125 -37.56 -15.46 -4.20
CA PRO A 125 -36.80 -16.64 -4.57
C PRO A 125 -37.72 -17.83 -4.86
N SER A 126 -37.38 -18.64 -5.85
CA SER A 126 -38.11 -19.87 -6.22
C SER A 126 -37.19 -21.08 -6.15
N GLY A 127 -37.73 -22.28 -6.35
CA GLY A 127 -36.91 -23.49 -6.47
C GLY A 127 -35.94 -23.47 -7.68
N GLU A 128 -36.13 -22.52 -8.61
CA GLU A 128 -35.34 -22.38 -9.84
C GLU A 128 -34.39 -21.17 -9.81
N SER A 129 -34.53 -20.26 -8.84
CA SER A 129 -33.78 -19.00 -8.79
C SER A 129 -33.65 -18.44 -7.37
N ILE A 130 -32.43 -18.06 -6.96
CA ILE A 130 -32.16 -17.37 -5.69
C ILE A 130 -32.42 -15.88 -5.84
N CYS A 131 -31.89 -15.26 -6.90
CA CYS A 131 -32.11 -13.85 -7.19
C CYS A 131 -32.22 -13.63 -8.70
N HIS A 132 -33.42 -13.26 -9.14
CA HIS A 132 -33.69 -13.07 -10.56
C HIS A 132 -32.80 -11.99 -11.19
N LEU A 133 -32.50 -10.89 -10.48
CA LEU A 133 -31.64 -9.81 -10.99
C LEU A 133 -30.22 -10.31 -11.32
N ILE A 134 -29.60 -11.03 -10.40
CA ILE A 134 -28.23 -11.54 -10.56
C ILE A 134 -28.18 -12.65 -11.62
N GLU A 135 -29.11 -13.60 -11.57
CA GLU A 135 -29.09 -14.77 -12.45
C GLU A 135 -29.53 -14.46 -13.89
N THR A 136 -30.42 -13.48 -14.09
CA THR A 136 -30.72 -12.96 -15.43
C THR A 136 -29.55 -12.20 -16.05
N TRP A 137 -28.80 -11.44 -15.24
CA TRP A 137 -27.61 -10.73 -15.72
C TRP A 137 -26.49 -11.71 -16.10
N ASP A 138 -26.27 -12.74 -15.29
CA ASP A 138 -25.27 -13.79 -15.58
C ASP A 138 -25.63 -14.55 -16.86
N SER A 139 -26.87 -14.99 -17.00
CA SER A 139 -27.35 -15.71 -18.19
C SER A 139 -27.27 -14.90 -19.50
N ALA A 140 -27.44 -13.58 -19.42
CA ALA A 140 -27.34 -12.69 -20.57
C ALA A 140 -25.87 -12.39 -20.97
N ASN A 141 -24.94 -12.45 -20.02
CA ASN A 141 -23.54 -12.08 -20.21
C ASN A 141 -22.57 -13.28 -20.28
N SER A 142 -23.04 -14.50 -20.00
CA SER A 142 -22.24 -15.75 -20.03
C SER A 142 -21.82 -16.21 -21.43
N PHE A 143 -22.14 -15.47 -22.50
CA PHE A 143 -21.70 -15.76 -23.87
C PHE A 143 -20.46 -14.94 -24.32
N GLY A 144 -19.82 -14.19 -23.42
CA GLY A 144 -18.70 -13.30 -23.74
C GLY A 144 -17.28 -13.72 -23.29
N ASP A 145 -17.12 -14.71 -22.41
CA ASP A 145 -15.84 -14.99 -21.72
C ASP A 145 -15.07 -16.23 -22.27
N HIS A 146 -15.11 -16.46 -23.59
CA HIS A 146 -14.21 -17.41 -24.26
C HIS A 146 -13.22 -16.68 -25.18
N ALA A 147 -12.31 -15.90 -24.59
CA ALA A 147 -11.14 -15.38 -25.31
C ALA A 147 -9.94 -15.10 -24.38
N ASN A 148 -9.37 -16.16 -23.80
CA ASN A 148 -7.92 -16.44 -23.88
C ASN A 148 -7.58 -17.66 -23.01
N SER A 149 -7.50 -18.81 -23.66
CA SER A 149 -6.65 -19.92 -23.23
C SER A 149 -5.60 -20.05 -24.32
N THR A 150 -4.42 -19.49 -24.07
CA THR A 150 -3.22 -19.68 -24.88
C THR A 150 -2.92 -21.18 -24.99
N GLU A 151 -2.89 -21.66 -26.23
CA GLU A 151 -2.13 -22.84 -26.62
C GLU A 151 -0.64 -22.59 -26.31
N ASP A 152 -0.06 -23.49 -25.52
CA ASP A 152 1.31 -24.02 -25.69
C ASP A 152 1.41 -25.38 -24.98
#